data_AF-X0TC27-F1
#
_entry.id   AF-X0TC27-F1
#
_cell.length_a   1.000
_cell.length_b   1.000
_cell.length_c   1.000
_cell.angle_alpha   90.00
_cell.angle_beta   90.00
_cell.angle_gamma   90.00
#
_symmetry.space_group_name_H-M   'P 1'
#
loop_
_entity.id
_entity.type
_entity.pdbx_description
1 polymer ?
#
loop_
_entity_poly.entity_id
_entity_poly.type
_entity_poly.pdbx_seq_one_letter_code
_entity_poly.pdbx_strand_id
1 'polypeptide(L)'
;VALMFIWQQGDVLRLYSGDFISGDDIGGKLISQEMLWLVGAIWMTIPVIMIFLSLTLKYKANRRANIIVAIFFFVLNLIGLPSYPWGYDKFLMIVGSVFNVLIVWYAWKWPKQEA
;
A
#
# COMPACT_ATOMS: atom_id res chain seq x y z
N VAL A 1 -9.59 -4.32 1.36
CA VAL A 1 -9.09 -5.51 0.62
C VAL A 1 -8.58 -5.16 -0.77
N ALA A 2 -9.41 -4.71 -1.70
CA ALA A 2 -8.98 -4.39 -3.09
C ALA A 2 -7.79 -3.41 -3.17
N LEU A 3 -7.77 -2.34 -2.36
CA LEU A 3 -6.65 -1.41 -2.29
C LEU A 3 -5.32 -2.11 -1.90
N MET A 4 -5.36 -3.08 -0.98
CA MET A 4 -4.15 -3.79 -0.55
C MET A 4 -3.54 -4.64 -1.66
N PHE A 5 -4.37 -5.21 -2.53
CA PHE A 5 -3.89 -5.98 -3.69
C PHE A 5 -3.21 -5.08 -4.75
N ILE A 6 -3.73 -3.87 -4.97
CA ILE A 6 -3.10 -2.89 -5.88
C ILE A 6 -1.71 -2.51 -5.38
N TRP A 7 -1.57 -2.32 -4.07
CA TRP A 7 -0.30 -2.03 -3.43
C TRP A 7 0.69 -3.18 -3.58
N GLN A 8 0.26 -4.40 -3.25
CA GLN A 8 1.10 -5.58 -3.36
C GLN A 8 1.55 -5.83 -4.81
N GLN A 9 0.69 -5.54 -5.80
CA GLN A 9 1.08 -5.56 -7.20
C GLN A 9 2.15 -4.50 -7.54
N GLY A 10 2.00 -3.27 -7.03
CA GLY A 10 2.99 -2.20 -7.23
C GLY A 10 4.35 -2.54 -6.62
N ASP A 11 4.36 -3.04 -5.39
CA ASP A 11 5.58 -3.43 -4.69
C ASP A 11 6.32 -4.57 -5.43
N VAL A 12 5.58 -5.56 -5.94
CA VAL A 12 6.15 -6.63 -6.78
C VAL A 12 6.78 -6.05 -8.03
N LEU A 13 6.03 -5.24 -8.78
CA LEU A 13 6.53 -4.68 -10.04
C LEU A 13 7.75 -3.80 -9.80
N ARG A 14 7.80 -3.05 -8.69
CA ARG A 14 8.95 -2.24 -8.32
C ARG A 14 10.18 -3.07 -8.00
N LEU A 15 10.01 -4.16 -7.25
CA LEU A 15 11.10 -5.10 -6.97
C LEU A 15 11.67 -5.73 -8.24
N TYR A 16 10.84 -6.06 -9.23
CA TYR A 16 11.27 -6.69 -10.49
C TYR A 16 11.69 -5.70 -11.59
N SER A 17 11.31 -4.43 -11.50
CA SER A 17 11.62 -3.41 -12.52
C SER A 17 13.10 -3.05 -12.63
N GLY A 18 13.92 -3.49 -11.67
CA GLY A 18 15.35 -3.18 -11.63
C GLY A 18 15.68 -1.83 -10.98
N ASP A 19 14.67 -1.09 -10.49
CA ASP A 19 14.87 0.16 -9.72
C ASP A 19 15.67 -0.07 -8.42
N PHE A 20 15.71 -1.31 -7.91
CA PHE A 20 16.59 -1.74 -6.83
C PHE A 20 17.85 -2.40 -7.39
N ILE A 21 18.84 -1.58 -7.76
CA ILE A 21 20.13 -2.10 -8.21
C ILE A 21 20.91 -2.56 -6.97
N SER A 22 21.18 -3.87 -6.89
CA SER A 22 22.10 -4.43 -5.88
C SER A 22 23.48 -3.79 -6.08
N GLY A 23 23.87 -2.88 -5.17
CA GLY A 23 25.11 -2.11 -5.29
C GLY A 23 24.93 -0.60 -5.28
N ASP A 24 23.69 -0.10 -5.36
CA ASP A 24 23.45 1.34 -5.20
C ASP A 24 23.59 1.78 -3.74
N ASP A 25 24.27 2.92 -3.58
CA ASP A 25 24.76 3.41 -2.31
C ASP A 25 23.65 4.10 -1.51
N ILE A 26 22.76 3.31 -0.90
CA ILE A 26 21.81 3.84 0.07
C ILE A 26 22.55 4.05 1.40
N GLY A 27 23.33 5.15 1.47
CA GLY A 27 23.96 5.64 2.69
C GLY A 27 25.31 5.03 3.06
N GLY A 28 26.17 4.70 2.08
CA GLY A 28 27.53 4.18 2.31
C GLY A 28 27.60 2.69 2.58
N LYS A 29 26.50 1.95 2.43
CA LYS A 29 26.42 0.51 2.73
C LYS A 29 25.83 -0.25 1.55
N LEU A 30 26.63 -1.16 0.99
CA LEU A 30 26.18 -2.21 0.10
C LEU A 30 25.09 -3.01 0.82
N ILE A 31 23.83 -2.81 0.46
CA ILE A 31 22.75 -3.64 0.96
C ILE A 31 22.90 -4.99 0.26
N SER A 32 23.13 -6.05 1.04
CA SER A 32 23.18 -7.40 0.48
C SER A 32 21.82 -7.76 -0.13
N GLN A 33 21.85 -8.53 -1.22
CA GLN A 33 20.63 -8.99 -1.87
C GLN A 33 19.70 -9.72 -0.87
N GLU A 34 20.27 -10.50 0.05
CA GLU A 34 19.53 -11.17 1.12
C GLU A 34 18.75 -10.22 2.04
N MET A 35 19.35 -9.07 2.40
CA MET A 35 18.71 -8.05 3.21
C MET A 35 17.58 -7.33 2.45
N LEU A 36 17.76 -7.06 1.15
CA LEU A 36 16.69 -6.51 0.30
C LEU A 36 15.47 -7.45 0.26
N TRP A 37 15.69 -8.75 0.07
CA TRP A 37 14.61 -9.73 0.08
C TRP A 37 13.90 -9.83 1.43
N LEU A 38 14.64 -9.78 2.54
CA LEU A 38 14.05 -9.82 3.88
C LEU A 38 13.20 -8.57 4.17
N VAL A 39 13.71 -7.38 3.83
CA VAL A 39 12.98 -6.12 3.98
C VAL A 39 11.73 -6.11 3.09
N GLY A 40 11.86 -6.54 1.83
CA GLY A 40 10.72 -6.70 0.92
C GLY A 40 9.66 -7.65 1.47
N ALA A 41 10.06 -8.81 2.03
CA ALA A 41 9.13 -9.76 2.63
C ALA A 41 8.36 -9.18 3.83
N ILE A 42 9.04 -8.44 4.71
CA ILE A 42 8.40 -7.76 5.85
C ILE A 42 7.44 -6.69 5.34
N TRP A 43 7.87 -5.86 4.38
CA TRP A 43 7.05 -4.80 3.79
C TRP A 43 5.78 -5.34 3.14
N MET A 44 5.90 -6.40 2.34
CA MET A 44 4.78 -7.04 1.66
C MET A 44 3.85 -7.84 2.60
N THR A 45 4.26 -8.10 3.83
CA THR A 45 3.40 -8.76 4.84
C THR A 45 2.38 -7.77 5.44
N ILE A 46 2.68 -6.47 5.44
CA ILE A 46 1.79 -5.42 5.94
C ILE A 46 0.40 -5.49 5.31
N PRO A 47 0.22 -5.46 3.96
CA PRO A 47 -1.09 -5.53 3.33
C PRO A 47 -1.85 -6.83 3.66
N VAL A 48 -1.16 -7.95 3.86
CA VAL A 48 -1.76 -9.25 4.24
C VAL A 48 -2.38 -9.17 5.63
N ILE A 49 -1.64 -8.63 6.61
CA ILE A 49 -2.14 -8.41 7.97
C ILE A 49 -3.35 -7.48 7.95
N MET A 50 -3.31 -6.43 7.12
CA MET A 50 -4.41 -5.47 7.01
C MET A 50 -5.68 -6.08 6.42
N ILE A 51 -5.55 -6.99 5.46
CA ILE A 51 -6.70 -7.77 4.95
C ILE A 51 -7.30 -8.61 6.08
N PHE A 52 -6.47 -9.34 6.82
CA PHE A 52 -6.93 -10.16 7.96
C PHE A 52 -7.63 -9.32 9.04
N LEU A 53 -7.05 -8.19 9.42
CA LEU A 53 -7.65 -7.26 10.39
C LEU A 53 -8.98 -6.71 9.89
N SER A 54 -9.10 -6.40 8.59
CA SER A 54 -10.36 -5.89 8.04
C SER A 54 -11.50 -6.92 8.05
N LEU A 55 -11.17 -8.21 8.02
CA LEU A 55 -12.15 -9.31 8.08
C LEU A 55 -12.50 -9.71 9.52
N THR A 56 -11.59 -9.51 10.47
CA THR A 56 -11.75 -9.98 11.87
C THR A 56 -12.22 -8.89 12.84
N LEU A 57 -11.97 -7.61 12.54
CA LEU A 57 -12.36 -6.50 13.42
C LEU A 57 -13.87 -6.22 13.36
N LYS A 58 -14.44 -5.94 14.55
CA LYS A 58 -15.81 -5.46 14.68
C LYS A 58 -16.02 -4.16 13.89
N TYR A 59 -17.22 -4.01 13.33
CA TYR A 59 -17.60 -2.96 12.38
C TYR A 59 -17.10 -1.54 12.72
N LYS A 60 -17.32 -1.06 13.96
CA LYS A 60 -16.88 0.28 14.38
C LYS A 60 -15.36 0.47 14.33
N ALA A 61 -14.60 -0.56 14.69
CA ALA A 61 -13.14 -0.54 14.64
C ALA A 61 -12.62 -0.65 13.20
N ASN A 62 -13.22 -1.53 12.39
CA ASN A 62 -12.88 -1.70 10.98
C ASN A 62 -13.10 -0.42 10.16
N ARG A 63 -14.19 0.32 10.42
CA ARG A 63 -14.46 1.61 9.77
C ARG A 63 -13.37 2.65 10.06
N ARG A 64 -12.95 2.80 11.33
CA ARG A 64 -11.88 3.73 11.70
C ARG A 64 -10.54 3.31 11.12
N ALA A 65 -10.21 2.02 11.22
CA ALA A 65 -8.98 1.47 10.66
C ALA A 65 -8.91 1.72 9.15
N ASN A 66 -9.95 1.38 8.38
CA ASN A 66 -9.97 1.59 6.93
C ASN A 66 -9.83 3.07 6.53
N ILE A 67 -10.41 4.01 7.28
CA ILE A 67 -10.25 5.45 7.01
C ILE A 67 -8.80 5.90 7.27
N ILE A 68 -8.23 5.52 8.42
CA ILE A 68 -6.84 5.87 8.77
C ILE A 68 -5.88 5.32 7.72
N VAL A 69 -6.08 4.08 7.33
CA VAL A 69 -5.30 3.37 6.30
C VAL A 69 -5.42 4.05 4.94
N ALA A 70 -6.64 4.41 4.53
CA ALA A 70 -6.86 5.10 3.26
C ALA A 70 -6.13 6.45 3.24
N ILE A 71 -6.22 7.23 4.32
CA ILE A 71 -5.52 8.52 4.44
C ILE A 71 -4.01 8.32 4.43
N PHE A 72 -3.49 7.40 5.23
CA PHE A 72 -2.06 7.12 5.31
C PHE A 72 -1.48 6.75 3.94
N PHE A 73 -2.13 5.83 3.24
CA PHE A 73 -1.70 5.40 1.92
C PHE A 73 -1.91 6.45 0.83
N PHE A 74 -2.93 7.30 0.95
CA PHE A 74 -3.11 8.44 0.06
C PHE A 74 -1.96 9.46 0.23
N VAL A 75 -1.56 9.75 1.47
CA VAL A 75 -0.44 10.66 1.77
C VAL A 75 0.89 10.06 1.28
N LEU A 76 1.15 8.78 1.52
CA LEU A 76 2.36 8.11 1.01
C LEU A 76 2.43 8.15 -0.53
N ASN A 77 1.30 7.94 -1.22
CA ASN A 77 1.25 8.10 -2.66
C ASN A 77 1.58 9.54 -3.09
N LEU A 78 1.05 10.54 -2.39
CA LEU A 78 1.30 11.96 -2.71
C LEU A 78 2.78 12.34 -2.57
N ILE A 79 3.46 11.79 -1.54
CA ILE A 79 4.87 12.05 -1.27
C ILE A 79 5.77 11.28 -2.23
N GLY A 80 5.41 10.03 -2.59
CA GLY A 80 6.21 9.21 -3.51
C GLY A 80 6.03 9.56 -4.99
N LEU A 81 4.91 10.19 -5.36
CA LEU A 81 4.55 10.58 -6.74
C LEU A 81 5.64 11.29 -7.55
N PRO A 82 6.44 12.22 -6.98
CA PRO A 82 7.50 12.90 -7.71
C PRO A 82 8.72 12.02 -8.02
N SER A 83 8.88 10.92 -7.29
CA SER A 83 10.09 10.09 -7.28
C SER A 83 10.03 8.92 -8.26
N TYR A 84 8.85 8.58 -8.79
CA TYR A 84 8.69 7.38 -9.62
C TYR A 84 8.87 7.66 -11.12
N PRO A 85 9.70 6.86 -11.82
CA PRO A 85 9.79 6.88 -13.28
C PRO A 85 8.43 6.63 -13.93
N TRP A 86 8.23 7.14 -15.15
CA TRP A 86 6.94 7.00 -15.84
C TRP A 86 6.73 5.55 -16.30
N GLY A 87 5.61 4.93 -15.91
CA GLY A 87 5.32 3.51 -16.19
C GLY A 87 4.11 2.97 -15.41
N TYR A 88 4.17 1.69 -15.03
CA TYR A 88 3.11 0.97 -14.28
C TYR A 88 2.77 1.65 -12.93
N ASP A 89 3.74 2.32 -12.31
CA ASP A 89 3.57 2.99 -11.01
C ASP A 89 2.50 4.09 -11.05
N LYS A 90 2.51 4.97 -12.07
CA LYS A 90 1.48 6.01 -12.18
C LYS A 90 0.09 5.42 -12.45
N PHE A 91 0.01 4.33 -13.18
CA PHE A 91 -1.27 3.62 -13.41
C PHE A 91 -1.83 3.07 -12.09
N LEU A 92 -1.02 2.33 -11.32
CA LEU A 92 -1.43 1.77 -10.04
C LEU A 92 -1.77 2.86 -9.02
N MET A 93 -1.09 4.00 -9.03
CA MET A 93 -1.42 5.15 -8.20
C MET A 93 -2.78 5.74 -8.52
N ILE A 94 -3.12 5.92 -9.80
CA ILE A 94 -4.43 6.41 -10.22
C ILE A 94 -5.53 5.43 -9.77
N VAL A 95 -5.35 4.14 -10.06
CA VAL A 95 -6.32 3.10 -9.68
C VAL A 95 -6.47 3.05 -8.15
N GLY A 96 -5.36 3.06 -7.41
CA GLY A 96 -5.35 3.09 -5.95
C GLY A 96 -6.06 4.33 -5.38
N SER A 97 -5.90 5.49 -6.01
CA SER A 97 -6.58 6.72 -5.62
C SER A 97 -8.09 6.64 -5.81
N VAL A 98 -8.56 6.03 -6.90
CA VAL A 98 -9.99 5.75 -7.11
C VAL A 98 -10.53 4.86 -6.00
N PHE A 99 -9.81 3.80 -5.63
CA PHE A 99 -10.21 2.93 -4.52
C PHE A 99 -10.22 3.65 -3.17
N ASN A 100 -9.30 4.57 -2.92
CA ASN A 100 -9.33 5.41 -1.71
C ASN A 100 -10.59 6.27 -1.64
N VAL A 101 -10.95 6.94 -2.75
CA VAL A 101 -12.20 7.73 -2.83
C VAL A 101 -13.41 6.83 -2.60
N LEU A 102 -13.45 5.64 -3.21
CA LEU A 102 -14.53 4.68 -2.99
C LEU A 102 -14.60 4.23 -1.53
N ILE A 103 -13.47 3.94 -0.87
CA ILE A 103 -13.46 3.55 0.55
C ILE A 103 -14.07 4.65 1.42
N VAL A 104 -13.68 5.91 1.21
CA VAL A 104 -14.22 7.06 1.97
C VAL A 104 -15.71 7.24 1.66
N TRP A 105 -16.09 7.19 0.38
CA TRP A 105 -17.47 7.35 -0.05
C TRP A 105 -18.39 6.26 0.51
N TYR A 106 -18.02 4.98 0.40
CA TYR A 106 -18.76 3.87 0.99
C TYR A 106 -18.79 3.97 2.52
N ALA A 107 -17.69 4.37 3.16
CA ALA A 107 -17.65 4.58 4.61
C ALA A 107 -18.55 5.73 5.09
N TRP A 108 -18.86 6.71 4.23
CA TRP A 108 -19.81 7.80 4.52
C TRP A 108 -21.26 7.48 4.16
N LYS A 109 -21.51 6.80 3.04
CA LYS A 109 -22.87 6.44 2.60
C LYS A 109 -23.48 5.26 3.35
N TRP A 110 -22.68 4.51 4.12
CA TRP A 110 -23.21 3.29 4.75
C TRP A 110 -24.26 3.60 5.83
N PRO A 111 -25.50 3.08 5.72
CA PRO A 111 -26.49 3.21 6.78
C PRO A 111 -25.96 2.53 8.04
N LYS A 112 -26.24 3.10 9.22
CA LYS A 112 -25.91 2.45 10.50
C LYS A 112 -26.57 1.07 10.49
N GLN A 113 -25.79 0.01 10.32
CA GLN A 113 -26.25 -1.30 10.78
C GLN A 113 -26.33 -1.18 12.29
N GLU A 114 -27.57 -1.13 12.78
CA GLU A 114 -27.89 -1.30 14.18
C GLU A 114 -27.25 -2.60 14.66
N ALA A 115 -26.59 -2.50 15.81
CA ALA A 115 -25.88 -3.60 16.44
C ALA A 115 -26.87 -4.54 17.14
#